data_AF-A0A956QCW0-F1
#
_entry.id   AF-A0A956QCW0-F1
#
_cell.length_a   1.000
_cell.length_b   1.000
_cell.length_c   1.000
_cell.angle_alpha   90.00
_cell.angle_beta   90.00
_cell.angle_gamma   90.00
#
_symmetry.space_group_name_H-M   'P 1'
#
loop_
_entity.id
_entity.type
_entity.pdbx_description
1 polymer ?
#
loop_
_entity_poly.entity_id
_entity_poly.type
_entity_poly.pdbx_seq_one_letter_code
_entity_poly.pdbx_strand_id
1 'polypeptide(L)'
;MSHFIPDVEMRAEYSKLALDLPGLAADFGYPLTLTEALDAYVLALAMDHMDEAIDSQAEGRARRQTGQLIVDYLKTGDEPALDQREADFQVVLRAIRQVAVRRQVVGKFAGVVEALIEVGELLRLESSPSGYISRALEEAGHTIALLFTLLPELPPALQDFLTRTGEIGNVGDKLVDLAEDRQEGRTLVNPSPELVVNTVLKLWPSAWRTFCLHPNPLILLLYAGSYLRFGFCYQSGRQPRMVRAVEEWTNRMGSWLPPEVRTASRV
;
A
#
# COMPACT_ATOMS: atom_id res chain seq x y z
N MET A 1 2.20 13.95 -23.23
CA MET A 1 1.90 12.50 -23.19
C MET A 1 0.65 12.34 -22.35
N SER A 2 -0.38 11.65 -22.84
CA SER A 2 -1.60 11.39 -22.11
C SER A 2 -1.32 10.50 -20.89
N HIS A 3 -1.96 10.79 -19.75
CA HIS A 3 -1.95 9.88 -18.60
C HIS A 3 -2.83 8.68 -18.94
N PHE A 4 -2.22 7.50 -18.97
CA PHE A 4 -2.94 6.23 -19.13
C PHE A 4 -3.21 5.66 -17.74
N ILE A 5 -4.48 5.43 -17.43
CA ILE A 5 -4.93 4.72 -16.22
C ILE A 5 -5.57 3.43 -16.72
N PRO A 6 -5.09 2.26 -16.29
CA PRO A 6 -5.75 1.00 -16.60
C PRO A 6 -7.19 0.99 -16.08
N ASP A 7 -8.13 0.49 -16.88
CA ASP A 7 -9.49 0.18 -16.44
C ASP A 7 -9.49 -1.24 -15.85
N VAL A 8 -8.95 -1.35 -14.64
CA VAL A 8 -8.76 -2.61 -13.92
C VAL A 8 -9.22 -2.42 -12.48
N GLU A 9 -9.86 -3.45 -11.92
CA GLU A 9 -10.34 -3.44 -10.53
C GLU A 9 -9.16 -3.50 -9.55
N MET A 10 -9.29 -2.77 -8.44
CA MET A 10 -8.31 -2.70 -7.36
C MET A 10 -9.03 -2.97 -6.04
N ARG A 11 -8.42 -3.72 -5.13
CA ARG A 11 -8.99 -3.95 -3.79
C ARG A 11 -9.30 -2.63 -3.08
N ALA A 12 -10.39 -2.63 -2.30
CA ALA A 12 -10.97 -1.41 -1.74
C ALA A 12 -9.99 -0.61 -0.86
N GLU A 13 -9.12 -1.30 -0.12
CA GLU A 13 -8.10 -0.69 0.74
C GLU A 13 -7.04 0.09 -0.06
N TYR A 14 -6.56 -0.45 -1.18
CA TYR A 14 -5.62 0.22 -2.07
C TYR A 14 -6.28 1.38 -2.80
N SER A 15 -7.52 1.19 -3.28
CA SER A 15 -8.30 2.27 -3.88
C SER A 15 -8.50 3.41 -2.91
N LYS A 16 -8.85 3.11 -1.66
CA LYS A 16 -9.08 4.13 -0.64
C LYS A 16 -7.81 4.93 -0.36
N LEU A 17 -6.66 4.27 -0.18
CA LEU A 17 -5.38 4.94 0.03
C LEU A 17 -5.05 5.91 -1.12
N ALA A 18 -5.19 5.45 -2.36
CA ALA A 18 -4.91 6.26 -3.54
C ALA A 18 -5.83 7.50 -3.63
N LEU A 19 -7.09 7.36 -3.26
CA LEU A 19 -8.10 8.43 -3.32
C LEU A 19 -7.97 9.44 -2.17
N ASP A 20 -7.54 9.01 -0.98
CA ASP A 20 -7.38 9.89 0.18
C ASP A 20 -6.07 10.68 0.14
N LEU A 21 -5.02 10.16 -0.54
CA LEU A 21 -3.69 10.78 -0.56
C LEU A 21 -3.66 12.25 -1.00
N PRO A 22 -4.34 12.70 -2.09
CA PRO A 22 -4.27 14.09 -2.53
C PRO A 22 -4.74 15.08 -1.46
N GLY A 23 -5.79 14.70 -0.75
CA GLY A 23 -6.37 15.55 0.25
C GLY A 23 -5.65 15.49 1.59
N LEU A 24 -5.10 14.32 1.95
CA LEU A 24 -4.13 14.22 3.04
C LEU A 24 -2.92 15.12 2.77
N ALA A 25 -2.35 15.09 1.56
CA ALA A 25 -1.24 15.95 1.20
C ALA A 25 -1.61 17.45 1.27
N ALA A 26 -2.85 17.80 0.86
CA ALA A 26 -3.37 19.15 0.96
C ALA A 26 -3.47 19.66 2.41
N ASP A 27 -3.84 18.79 3.38
CA ASP A 27 -3.84 19.16 4.80
C ASP A 27 -2.44 19.61 5.27
N PHE A 28 -1.38 19.02 4.73
CA PHE A 28 0.02 19.40 4.99
C PHE A 28 0.51 20.59 4.13
N GLY A 29 -0.41 21.29 3.45
CA GLY A 29 -0.08 22.43 2.60
C GLY A 29 0.56 22.02 1.26
N TYR A 30 0.42 20.77 0.86
CA TYR A 30 0.96 20.22 -0.38
C TYR A 30 -0.14 19.62 -1.28
N PRO A 31 -0.93 20.45 -1.97
CA PRO A 31 -1.94 19.95 -2.88
C PRO A 31 -1.25 19.25 -4.06
N LEU A 32 -1.47 17.94 -4.20
CA LEU A 32 -0.93 17.18 -5.34
C LEU A 32 -1.48 17.76 -6.65
N THR A 33 -0.62 17.84 -7.66
CA THR A 33 -1.07 18.01 -9.04
C THR A 33 -1.88 16.79 -9.49
N LEU A 34 -2.71 16.97 -10.52
CA LEU A 34 -3.44 15.83 -11.12
C LEU A 34 -2.47 14.71 -11.54
N THR A 35 -1.34 15.07 -12.15
CA THR A 35 -0.30 14.10 -12.55
C THR A 35 0.25 13.31 -11.37
N GLU A 36 0.51 13.93 -10.22
CA GLU A 36 1.00 13.24 -9.03
C GLU A 36 -0.06 12.33 -8.40
N ALA A 37 -1.31 12.80 -8.35
CA ALA A 37 -2.42 11.97 -7.86
C ALA A 37 -2.62 10.72 -8.73
N LEU A 38 -2.54 10.89 -10.07
CA LEU A 38 -2.63 9.75 -10.99
C LEU A 38 -1.44 8.80 -10.88
N ASP A 39 -0.23 9.31 -10.63
CA ASP A 39 0.95 8.47 -10.46
C ASP A 39 0.88 7.65 -9.18
N ALA A 40 0.39 8.24 -8.08
CA ALA A 40 0.14 7.52 -6.85
C ALA A 40 -0.98 6.47 -7.01
N TYR A 41 -2.01 6.77 -7.80
CA TYR A 41 -3.08 5.81 -8.12
C TYR A 41 -2.54 4.61 -8.90
N VAL A 42 -1.75 4.85 -9.96
CA VAL A 42 -1.12 3.78 -10.74
C VAL A 42 -0.15 2.97 -9.88
N LEU A 43 0.52 3.59 -8.92
CA LEU A 43 1.34 2.87 -7.94
C LEU A 43 0.50 1.94 -7.06
N ALA A 44 -0.60 2.42 -6.48
CA ALA A 44 -1.47 1.60 -5.64
C ALA A 44 -2.02 0.39 -6.41
N LEU A 45 -2.47 0.62 -7.65
CA LEU A 45 -2.94 -0.43 -8.55
C LEU A 45 -1.82 -1.45 -8.87
N ALA A 46 -0.61 -0.97 -9.12
CA ALA A 46 0.53 -1.86 -9.37
C ALA A 46 0.92 -2.66 -8.15
N MET A 47 0.91 -2.06 -6.96
CA MET A 47 1.19 -2.78 -5.72
C MET A 47 0.18 -3.90 -5.51
N ASP A 48 -1.12 -3.61 -5.68
CA ASP A 48 -2.20 -4.58 -5.51
C ASP A 48 -2.01 -5.83 -6.40
N HIS A 49 -1.82 -5.63 -7.72
CA HIS A 49 -1.66 -6.76 -8.63
C HIS A 49 -0.30 -7.44 -8.55
N MET A 50 0.78 -6.72 -8.19
CA MET A 50 2.08 -7.38 -7.94
C MET A 50 1.99 -8.29 -6.71
N ASP A 51 1.32 -7.82 -5.65
CA ASP A 51 1.07 -8.59 -4.43
C ASP A 51 0.22 -9.84 -4.75
N GLU A 52 -0.90 -9.68 -5.45
CA GLU A 52 -1.75 -10.81 -5.88
C GLU A 52 -0.98 -11.82 -6.76
N ALA A 53 -0.23 -11.34 -7.75
CA ALA A 53 0.55 -12.20 -8.64
C ALA A 53 1.60 -13.02 -7.89
N ILE A 54 2.25 -12.43 -6.89
CA ILE A 54 3.22 -13.13 -6.03
C ILE A 54 2.47 -14.09 -5.10
N ASP A 55 1.43 -13.64 -4.41
CA ASP A 55 0.81 -14.40 -3.33
C ASP A 55 -0.07 -15.55 -3.82
N SER A 56 -0.49 -15.51 -5.08
CA SER A 56 -1.09 -16.66 -5.78
C SER A 56 -0.15 -17.87 -5.90
N GLN A 57 1.17 -17.66 -5.78
CA GLN A 57 2.16 -18.74 -5.86
C GLN A 57 2.38 -19.40 -4.48
N ALA A 58 2.00 -20.68 -4.38
CA ALA A 58 2.14 -21.44 -3.13
C ALA A 58 3.61 -21.62 -2.69
N GLU A 59 4.53 -21.82 -3.65
CA GLU A 59 5.94 -22.09 -3.36
C GLU A 59 6.80 -20.82 -3.34
N GLY A 60 7.68 -20.68 -2.33
CA GLY A 60 8.58 -19.52 -2.24
C GLY A 60 9.57 -19.40 -3.41
N ARG A 61 9.90 -20.52 -4.07
CA ARG A 61 10.71 -20.47 -5.31
C ARG A 61 9.93 -19.82 -6.46
N ALA A 62 8.65 -20.18 -6.62
CA ALA A 62 7.78 -19.61 -7.65
C ALA A 62 7.55 -18.12 -7.38
N ARG A 63 7.28 -17.72 -6.12
CA ARG A 63 7.19 -16.30 -5.71
C ARG A 63 8.41 -15.49 -6.10
N ARG A 64 9.61 -15.99 -5.77
CA ARG A 64 10.87 -15.33 -6.15
C ARG A 64 11.06 -15.23 -7.67
N GLN A 65 10.67 -16.26 -8.42
CA GLN A 65 10.72 -16.21 -9.88
C GLN A 65 9.76 -15.16 -10.45
N THR A 66 8.51 -15.11 -9.98
CA THR A 66 7.54 -14.08 -10.36
C THR A 66 8.06 -12.68 -10.02
N GLY A 67 8.58 -12.49 -8.79
CA GLY A 67 9.19 -11.24 -8.37
C GLY A 67 10.36 -10.81 -9.26
N GLN A 68 11.24 -11.74 -9.63
CA GLN A 68 12.35 -11.46 -10.53
C GLN A 68 11.85 -11.04 -11.93
N LEU A 69 10.84 -11.70 -12.48
CA LEU A 69 10.25 -11.33 -13.76
C LEU A 69 9.69 -9.90 -13.75
N ILE A 70 9.04 -9.51 -12.66
CA ILE A 70 8.55 -8.13 -12.45
C ILE A 70 9.71 -7.14 -12.45
N VAL A 71 10.75 -7.41 -11.66
CA VAL A 71 11.94 -6.54 -11.55
C VAL A 71 12.68 -6.42 -12.87
N ASP A 72 12.86 -7.53 -13.59
CA ASP A 72 13.51 -7.56 -14.90
C ASP A 72 12.70 -6.74 -15.92
N TYR A 73 11.39 -6.92 -15.95
CA TYR A 73 10.50 -6.12 -16.78
C TYR A 73 10.60 -4.61 -16.48
N LEU A 74 10.59 -4.23 -15.20
CA LEU A 74 10.74 -2.83 -14.82
C LEU A 74 12.08 -2.27 -15.31
N LYS A 75 13.17 -3.04 -15.18
CA LYS A 75 14.53 -2.63 -15.60
C LYS A 75 14.68 -2.55 -17.12
N THR A 76 14.29 -3.58 -17.87
CA THR A 76 14.58 -3.68 -19.32
C THR A 76 13.41 -3.23 -20.19
N GLY A 77 12.18 -3.47 -19.75
CA GLY A 77 10.97 -3.27 -20.53
C GLY A 77 10.62 -4.44 -21.46
N ASP A 78 11.40 -5.54 -21.40
CA ASP A 78 11.11 -6.74 -22.18
C ASP A 78 9.93 -7.47 -21.54
N GLU A 79 8.82 -7.57 -22.27
CA GLU A 79 7.58 -8.15 -21.75
C GLU A 79 7.85 -9.56 -21.19
N PRO A 80 7.53 -9.81 -19.91
CA PRO A 80 7.74 -11.12 -19.32
C PRO A 80 6.77 -12.09 -20.00
N ALA A 81 7.25 -13.32 -20.26
CA ALA A 81 6.43 -14.41 -20.75
C ALA A 81 5.51 -14.92 -19.62
N LEU A 82 4.57 -14.08 -19.19
CA LEU A 82 3.50 -14.43 -18.26
C LEU A 82 2.34 -15.04 -19.03
N ASP A 83 1.62 -15.97 -18.41
CA ASP A 83 0.47 -16.62 -19.03
C ASP A 83 -0.62 -15.59 -19.41
N GLN A 84 -1.37 -15.86 -20.48
CA GLN A 84 -2.45 -14.99 -20.99
C GLN A 84 -3.56 -14.68 -19.97
N ARG A 85 -3.63 -15.40 -18.85
CA ARG A 85 -4.56 -15.14 -17.75
C ARG A 85 -4.23 -13.87 -16.95
N GLU A 86 -3.09 -13.23 -17.22
CA GLU A 86 -2.60 -12.04 -16.53
C GLU A 86 -2.63 -10.78 -17.42
N ALA A 87 -3.58 -10.69 -18.36
CA ALA A 87 -3.69 -9.56 -19.28
C ALA A 87 -3.80 -8.21 -18.55
N ASP A 88 -4.57 -8.16 -17.46
CA ASP A 88 -4.76 -6.96 -16.65
C ASP A 88 -3.47 -6.59 -15.91
N PHE A 89 -2.78 -7.58 -15.32
CA PHE A 89 -1.49 -7.36 -14.68
C PHE A 89 -0.44 -6.79 -15.63
N GLN A 90 -0.39 -7.29 -16.88
CA GLN A 90 0.51 -6.75 -17.91
C GLN A 90 0.18 -5.30 -18.30
N VAL A 91 -1.10 -4.92 -18.30
CA VAL A 91 -1.51 -3.52 -18.52
C VAL A 91 -1.02 -2.64 -17.36
N VAL A 92 -1.15 -3.12 -16.12
CA VAL A 92 -0.76 -2.40 -14.91
C VAL A 92 0.77 -2.26 -14.82
N LEU A 93 1.53 -3.33 -15.09
CA LEU A 93 2.99 -3.29 -15.16
C LEU A 93 3.50 -2.28 -16.20
N ARG A 94 2.87 -2.26 -17.39
CA ARG A 94 3.17 -1.26 -18.41
C ARG A 94 2.91 0.16 -17.92
N ALA A 95 1.78 0.39 -17.25
CA ALA A 95 1.42 1.69 -16.73
C ALA A 95 2.43 2.19 -15.68
N ILE A 96 2.78 1.39 -14.67
CA ILE A 96 3.72 1.79 -13.63
C ILE A 96 5.14 1.99 -14.19
N ARG A 97 5.56 1.18 -15.16
CA ARG A 97 6.84 1.39 -15.84
C ARG A 97 6.86 2.70 -16.61
N GLN A 98 5.78 3.06 -17.32
CA GLN A 98 5.68 4.35 -18.00
C GLN A 98 5.76 5.53 -17.01
N VAL A 99 5.14 5.41 -15.83
CA VAL A 99 5.28 6.39 -14.74
C VAL A 99 6.75 6.50 -14.32
N ALA A 100 7.42 5.39 -14.04
CA ALA A 100 8.83 5.38 -13.63
C ALA A 100 9.79 5.95 -14.70
N VAL A 101 9.53 5.68 -15.99
CA VAL A 101 10.27 6.27 -17.11
C VAL A 101 10.06 7.77 -17.18
N ARG A 102 8.80 8.23 -17.12
CA ARG A 102 8.47 9.66 -17.17
C ARG A 102 9.09 10.42 -15.99
N ARG A 103 9.15 9.80 -14.82
CA ARG A 103 9.80 10.34 -13.61
C ARG A 103 11.32 10.17 -13.59
N GLN A 104 11.90 9.44 -14.56
CA GLN A 104 13.34 9.15 -14.66
C GLN A 104 13.90 8.37 -13.45
N VAL A 105 13.10 7.46 -12.90
CA VAL A 105 13.44 6.73 -11.67
C VAL A 105 13.44 5.21 -11.82
N VAL A 106 13.40 4.69 -13.05
CA VAL A 106 13.30 3.24 -13.34
C VAL A 106 14.24 2.39 -12.48
N GLY A 107 15.54 2.72 -12.44
CA GLY A 107 16.52 1.95 -11.68
C GLY A 107 16.28 1.98 -10.17
N LYS A 108 15.98 3.16 -9.61
CA LYS A 108 15.67 3.33 -8.18
C LYS A 108 14.38 2.60 -7.81
N PHE A 109 13.34 2.76 -8.64
CA PHE A 109 12.03 2.15 -8.43
C PHE A 109 12.13 0.63 -8.45
N ALA A 110 12.76 0.05 -9.48
CA ALA A 110 12.96 -1.39 -9.58
C ALA A 110 13.78 -1.96 -8.42
N GLY A 111 14.80 -1.22 -7.94
CA GLY A 111 15.58 -1.63 -6.76
C GLY A 111 14.75 -1.64 -5.46
N VAL A 112 13.79 -0.73 -5.31
CA VAL A 112 12.87 -0.75 -4.16
C VAL A 112 11.88 -1.92 -4.27
N VAL A 113 11.36 -2.22 -5.47
CA VAL A 113 10.50 -3.39 -5.71
C VAL A 113 11.25 -4.69 -5.40
N GLU A 114 12.51 -4.81 -5.84
CA GLU A 114 13.39 -5.95 -5.54
C GLU A 114 13.56 -6.16 -4.02
N ALA A 115 13.87 -5.10 -3.28
CA ALA A 115 13.97 -5.15 -1.82
C ALA A 115 12.64 -5.51 -1.13
N LEU A 116 11.51 -5.04 -1.67
CA LEU A 116 10.18 -5.36 -1.16
C LEU A 116 9.83 -6.84 -1.32
N ILE A 117 10.19 -7.44 -2.46
CA ILE A 117 10.02 -8.88 -2.68
C ILE A 117 10.89 -9.69 -1.72
N GLU A 118 12.15 -9.27 -1.53
CA GLU A 118 13.07 -9.93 -0.61
C GLU A 118 12.59 -9.88 0.85
N VAL A 119 12.16 -8.71 1.33
CA VAL A 119 11.68 -8.57 2.71
C VAL A 119 10.37 -9.32 2.93
N GLY A 120 9.48 -9.39 1.93
CA GLY A 120 8.28 -10.20 1.99
C GLY A 120 8.60 -11.69 2.21
N GLU A 121 9.58 -12.24 1.49
CA GLU A 121 10.02 -13.62 1.71
C GLU A 121 10.69 -13.82 3.09
N LEU A 122 11.45 -12.83 3.57
CA LEU A 122 12.03 -12.88 4.92
C LEU A 122 10.94 -12.84 6.01
N LEU A 123 9.90 -12.04 5.82
CA LEU A 123 8.75 -11.94 6.72
C LEU A 123 8.01 -13.29 6.83
N ARG A 124 7.78 -13.98 5.71
CA ARG A 124 7.13 -15.31 5.67
C ARG A 124 7.89 -16.38 6.45
N LEU A 125 9.22 -16.26 6.49
CA LEU A 125 10.13 -17.19 7.19
C LEU A 125 10.36 -16.82 8.66
N GLU A 126 9.84 -15.68 9.11
CA GLU A 126 10.06 -15.20 10.46
C GLU A 126 9.13 -15.91 11.46
N SER A 127 9.70 -16.37 12.56
CA SER A 127 9.01 -17.13 13.60
C SER A 127 8.97 -16.41 14.94
N SER A 128 9.85 -15.42 15.14
CA SER A 128 9.89 -14.57 16.33
C SER A 128 8.84 -13.46 16.21
N PRO A 129 7.97 -13.24 17.22
CA PRO A 129 7.04 -12.12 17.23
C PRO A 129 7.73 -10.75 17.06
N SER A 130 8.87 -10.54 17.71
CA SER A 130 9.60 -9.27 17.59
C SER A 130 10.24 -9.10 16.22
N GLY A 131 10.80 -10.18 15.67
CA GLY A 131 11.37 -10.21 14.32
C GLY A 131 10.31 -9.94 13.26
N TYR A 132 9.12 -10.55 13.41
CA TYR A 132 8.01 -10.41 12.47
C TYR A 132 7.57 -8.96 12.36
N ILE A 133 7.38 -8.27 13.49
CA ILE A 133 7.04 -6.84 13.47
C ILE A 133 8.19 -6.00 12.90
N SER A 134 9.46 -6.33 13.17
CA SER A 134 10.59 -5.62 12.54
C SER A 134 10.59 -5.76 11.01
N ARG A 135 10.32 -6.96 10.49
CA ARG A 135 10.24 -7.21 9.04
C ARG A 135 9.03 -6.53 8.40
N ALA A 136 7.88 -6.53 9.08
CA ALA A 136 6.71 -5.79 8.62
C ALA A 136 6.95 -4.27 8.60
N LEU A 137 7.76 -3.73 9.51
CA LEU A 137 8.18 -2.32 9.47
C LEU A 137 9.19 -2.03 8.36
N GLU A 138 10.10 -2.95 8.08
CA GLU A 138 11.04 -2.86 6.95
C GLU A 138 10.30 -2.88 5.61
N GLU A 139 9.34 -3.79 5.44
CA GLU A 139 8.42 -3.83 4.31
C GLU A 139 7.64 -2.51 4.16
N ALA A 140 7.08 -1.97 5.24
CA ALA A 140 6.42 -0.67 5.23
C ALA A 140 7.35 0.45 4.72
N GLY A 141 8.62 0.42 5.14
CA GLY A 141 9.64 1.36 4.69
C GLY A 141 9.87 1.29 3.17
N HIS A 142 9.96 0.08 2.61
CA HIS A 142 10.07 -0.12 1.16
C HIS A 142 8.80 0.30 0.41
N THR A 143 7.62 -0.02 0.94
CA THR A 143 6.33 0.42 0.40
C THR A 143 6.25 1.95 0.28
N ILE A 144 6.59 2.67 1.34
CA ILE A 144 6.60 4.13 1.33
C ILE A 144 7.72 4.68 0.43
N ALA A 145 8.85 3.99 0.34
CA ALA A 145 9.93 4.38 -0.58
C ALA A 145 9.52 4.31 -2.05
N LEU A 146 8.58 3.42 -2.44
CA LEU A 146 8.00 3.44 -3.79
C LEU A 146 7.27 4.75 -4.06
N LEU A 147 6.43 5.19 -3.11
CA LEU A 147 5.70 6.45 -3.21
C LEU A 147 6.65 7.65 -3.34
N PHE A 148 7.66 7.73 -2.47
CA PHE A 148 8.67 8.80 -2.50
C PHE A 148 9.61 8.73 -3.70
N THR A 149 9.64 7.61 -4.43
CA THR A 149 10.39 7.50 -5.68
C THR A 149 9.61 8.11 -6.84
N LEU A 150 8.28 8.08 -6.81
CA LEU A 150 7.44 8.59 -7.90
C LEU A 150 7.00 10.05 -7.71
N LEU A 151 6.77 10.45 -6.46
CA LEU A 151 6.43 11.82 -6.12
C LEU A 151 7.69 12.70 -6.06
N PRO A 152 7.58 14.00 -6.38
CA PRO A 152 8.67 14.93 -6.10
C PRO A 152 8.92 15.06 -4.60
N GLU A 153 9.92 15.85 -4.22
CA GLU A 153 10.23 16.11 -2.82
C GLU A 153 9.02 16.70 -2.06
N LEU A 154 8.46 15.90 -1.16
CA LEU A 154 7.33 16.27 -0.32
C LEU A 154 7.81 17.11 0.88
N PRO A 155 6.94 17.90 1.54
CA PRO A 155 7.29 18.55 2.79
C PRO A 155 7.77 17.54 3.85
N PRO A 156 8.82 17.85 4.64
CA PRO A 156 9.35 16.92 5.65
C PRO A 156 8.30 16.40 6.64
N ALA A 157 7.35 17.24 7.04
CA ALA A 157 6.26 16.85 7.92
C ALA A 157 5.32 15.82 7.27
N LEU A 158 5.03 15.96 5.97
CA LEU A 158 4.24 15.01 5.21
C LEU A 158 5.00 13.70 5.00
N GLN A 159 6.31 13.75 4.71
CA GLN A 159 7.14 12.54 4.59
C GLN A 159 7.18 11.74 5.90
N ASP A 160 7.42 12.40 7.03
CA ASP A 160 7.43 11.75 8.35
C ASP A 160 6.03 11.18 8.63
N PHE A 161 4.96 11.94 8.37
CA PHE A 161 3.59 11.46 8.55
C PHE A 161 3.26 10.23 7.71
N LEU A 162 3.56 10.25 6.39
CA LEU A 162 3.32 9.13 5.49
C LEU A 162 4.15 7.90 5.88
N THR A 163 5.38 8.10 6.34
CA THR A 163 6.22 7.02 6.86
C THR A 163 5.59 6.37 8.08
N ARG A 164 5.17 7.15 9.09
CA ARG A 164 4.58 6.63 10.33
C ARG A 164 3.22 5.99 10.11
N THR A 165 2.40 6.56 9.24
CA THR A 165 1.10 5.96 8.89
C THR A 165 1.27 4.69 8.07
N GLY A 166 2.25 4.64 7.16
CA GLY A 166 2.62 3.43 6.44
C GLY A 166 3.05 2.30 7.37
N GLU A 167 3.90 2.60 8.36
CA GLU A 167 4.30 1.64 9.40
C GLU A 167 3.09 1.05 10.15
N ILE A 168 2.16 1.91 10.60
CA ILE A 168 0.96 1.50 11.32
C ILE A 168 0.03 0.68 10.41
N GLY A 169 -0.19 1.15 9.18
CA GLY A 169 -1.06 0.50 8.20
C GLY A 169 -0.56 -0.89 7.84
N ASN A 170 0.72 -1.00 7.45
CA ASN A 170 1.31 -2.27 7.03
C ASN A 170 1.32 -3.30 8.16
N VAL A 171 1.73 -2.91 9.37
CA VAL A 171 1.70 -3.85 10.51
C VAL A 171 0.25 -4.21 10.88
N GLY A 172 -0.68 -3.25 10.81
CA GLY A 172 -2.09 -3.50 11.06
C GLY A 172 -2.68 -4.54 10.10
N ASP A 173 -2.40 -4.39 8.81
CA ASP A 173 -2.77 -5.31 7.73
C ASP A 173 -2.29 -6.73 8.01
N LYS A 174 -0.97 -6.91 8.22
CA LYS A 174 -0.38 -8.22 8.57
C LYS A 174 -0.99 -8.86 9.81
N LEU A 175 -1.41 -8.06 10.80
CA LEU A 175 -2.03 -8.59 12.02
C LEU A 175 -3.50 -8.99 11.82
N VAL A 176 -4.22 -8.32 10.92
CA VAL A 176 -5.60 -8.70 10.55
C VAL A 176 -5.58 -10.04 9.80
N ASP A 177 -4.63 -10.21 8.89
CA ASP A 177 -4.55 -11.40 8.03
C ASP A 177 -3.77 -12.57 8.66
N LEU A 178 -3.15 -12.33 9.83
CA LEU A 178 -2.25 -13.30 10.46
C LEU A 178 -2.86 -14.69 10.64
N ALA A 179 -4.15 -14.77 10.98
CA ALA A 179 -4.83 -16.06 11.17
C ALA A 179 -5.03 -16.82 9.86
N GLU A 180 -5.34 -16.12 8.77
CA GLU A 180 -5.49 -16.67 7.42
C GLU A 180 -4.13 -17.05 6.84
N ASP A 181 -3.15 -16.15 6.91
CA ASP A 181 -1.76 -16.40 6.52
C ASP A 181 -1.19 -17.63 7.22
N ARG A 182 -1.57 -17.86 8.49
CA ARG A 182 -1.12 -19.05 9.23
C ARG A 182 -1.77 -20.33 8.71
N GLN A 183 -3.06 -20.30 8.40
CA GLN A 183 -3.79 -21.43 7.84
C GLN A 183 -3.25 -21.82 6.46
N GLU A 184 -2.86 -20.82 5.67
CA GLU A 184 -2.30 -21.01 4.33
C GLU A 184 -0.78 -21.29 4.34
N GLY A 185 -0.15 -21.27 5.51
CA GLY A 185 1.29 -21.50 5.65
C GLY A 185 2.17 -20.38 5.09
N ARG A 186 1.62 -19.18 4.93
CA ARG A 186 2.32 -17.96 4.51
C ARG A 186 3.14 -17.33 5.64
N THR A 187 2.84 -17.66 6.90
CA THR A 187 3.61 -17.19 8.06
C THR A 187 3.91 -18.30 9.07
N LEU A 188 5.03 -18.17 9.78
CA LEU A 188 5.42 -19.07 10.86
C LEU A 188 5.09 -18.52 12.26
N VAL A 189 4.77 -17.22 12.38
CA VAL A 189 4.42 -16.61 13.66
C VAL A 189 2.98 -16.93 14.06
N ASN A 190 2.75 -17.14 15.35
CA ASN A 190 1.40 -17.40 15.87
C ASN A 190 0.86 -16.15 16.59
N PRO A 191 -0.47 -15.90 16.52
CA PRO A 191 -1.12 -14.92 17.38
C PRO A 191 -0.79 -15.22 18.85
N SER A 192 -0.20 -14.25 19.56
CA SER A 192 0.20 -14.40 20.95
C SER A 192 0.19 -13.06 21.70
N PRO A 193 0.09 -13.06 23.04
CA PRO A 193 0.22 -11.84 23.82
C PRO A 193 1.56 -11.12 23.60
N GLU A 194 2.63 -11.89 23.36
CA GLU A 194 3.95 -11.34 23.06
C GLU A 194 3.95 -10.56 21.74
N LEU A 195 3.26 -11.06 20.71
CA LEU A 195 3.10 -10.34 19.44
C LEU A 195 2.37 -9.01 19.63
N VAL A 196 1.30 -9.00 20.43
CA VAL A 196 0.55 -7.76 20.75
C VAL A 196 1.44 -6.76 21.48
N VAL A 197 2.18 -7.20 22.50
CA VAL A 197 3.10 -6.32 23.25
C VAL A 197 4.19 -5.76 22.33
N ASN A 198 4.82 -6.61 21.51
CA ASN A 198 5.84 -6.16 20.55
C ASN A 198 5.27 -5.17 19.53
N THR A 199 4.05 -5.41 19.04
CA THR A 199 3.33 -4.49 18.14
C THR A 199 3.15 -3.13 18.80
N VAL A 200 2.58 -3.09 20.01
CA VAL A 200 2.33 -1.83 20.73
C VAL A 200 3.64 -1.09 20.99
N LEU A 201 4.67 -1.78 21.49
CA LEU A 201 5.96 -1.14 21.79
C LEU A 201 6.64 -0.56 20.56
N LYS A 202 6.59 -1.27 19.42
CA LYS A 202 7.24 -0.82 18.17
C LYS A 202 6.44 0.25 17.44
N LEU A 203 5.10 0.19 17.47
CA LEU A 203 4.24 1.16 16.78
C LEU A 203 3.88 2.39 17.62
N TRP A 204 4.02 2.34 18.95
CA TRP A 204 3.68 3.48 19.80
C TRP A 204 4.38 4.79 19.42
N PRO A 205 5.71 4.79 19.13
CA PRO A 205 6.39 5.99 18.66
C PRO A 205 5.78 6.53 17.36
N SER A 206 5.46 5.66 16.42
CA SER A 206 4.84 6.03 15.14
C SER A 206 3.44 6.59 15.33
N ALA A 207 2.59 5.93 16.13
CA ALA A 207 1.23 6.38 16.43
C ALA A 207 1.23 7.76 17.11
N TRP A 208 2.07 7.95 18.12
CA TRP A 208 2.22 9.23 18.80
C TRP A 208 2.72 10.32 17.84
N ARG A 209 3.73 10.00 17.02
CA ARG A 209 4.31 10.94 16.08
C ARG A 209 3.32 11.34 14.99
N THR A 210 2.57 10.40 14.42
CA THR A 210 1.48 10.65 13.48
C THR A 210 0.45 11.62 14.06
N PHE A 211 0.04 11.40 15.32
CA PHE A 211 -0.89 12.29 16.01
C PHE A 211 -0.33 13.71 16.16
N CYS A 212 0.94 13.86 16.53
CA CYS A 212 1.57 15.17 16.67
C CYS A 212 1.84 15.88 15.34
N LEU A 213 2.00 15.14 14.24
CA LEU A 213 2.29 15.69 12.92
C LEU A 213 1.04 16.15 12.18
N HIS A 214 -0.11 15.49 12.39
CA HIS A 214 -1.31 15.81 11.64
C HIS A 214 -1.78 17.25 11.97
N PRO A 215 -2.04 18.10 10.95
CA PRO A 215 -2.54 19.47 11.16
C PRO A 215 -3.86 19.53 11.92
N ASN A 216 -4.64 18.43 11.88
CA ASN A 216 -5.86 18.26 12.64
C ASN A 216 -5.89 16.90 13.37
N PRO A 217 -5.33 16.78 14.58
CA PRO A 217 -5.22 15.50 15.28
C PRO A 217 -6.58 14.86 15.62
N LEU A 218 -7.64 15.67 15.77
CA LEU A 218 -8.98 15.16 16.05
C LEU A 218 -9.58 14.43 14.84
N ILE A 219 -9.32 14.92 13.62
CA ILE A 219 -9.71 14.21 12.39
C ILE A 219 -9.02 12.86 12.32
N LEU A 220 -7.74 12.78 12.70
CA LEU A 220 -7.01 11.51 12.72
C LEU A 220 -7.63 10.50 13.70
N LEU A 221 -8.11 10.94 14.87
CA LEU A 221 -8.81 10.08 15.82
C LEU A 221 -10.14 9.56 15.26
N LEU A 222 -10.89 10.41 14.55
CA LEU A 222 -12.11 10.00 13.86
C LEU A 222 -11.81 8.98 12.74
N TYR A 223 -10.72 9.20 12.01
CA TYR A 223 -10.24 8.32 10.95
C TYR A 223 -9.85 6.95 11.52
N ALA A 224 -9.00 6.92 12.54
CA ALA A 224 -8.62 5.69 13.26
C ALA A 224 -9.84 4.97 13.82
N GLY A 225 -10.77 5.69 14.46
CA GLY A 225 -12.02 5.13 14.96
C GLY A 225 -12.91 4.53 13.84
N SER A 226 -12.89 5.13 12.65
CA SER A 226 -13.62 4.60 11.50
C SER A 226 -13.01 3.31 10.95
N TYR A 227 -11.67 3.18 10.96
CA TYR A 227 -10.98 1.94 10.59
C TYR A 227 -11.20 0.82 11.60
N LEU A 228 -11.17 1.12 12.90
CA LEU A 228 -11.51 0.15 13.94
C LEU A 228 -12.94 -0.38 13.76
N ARG A 229 -13.88 0.53 13.44
CA ARG A 229 -15.26 0.16 13.12
C ARG A 229 -15.34 -0.69 11.84
N PHE A 230 -14.61 -0.31 10.79
CA PHE A 230 -14.53 -1.04 9.52
C PHE A 230 -14.04 -2.48 9.76
N GLY A 231 -12.90 -2.65 10.42
CA GLY A 231 -12.32 -3.95 10.74
C GLY A 231 -13.25 -4.81 11.61
N PHE A 232 -13.88 -4.22 12.62
CA PHE A 232 -14.88 -4.93 13.44
C PHE A 232 -16.09 -5.39 12.61
N CYS A 233 -16.60 -4.54 11.71
CA CYS A 233 -17.68 -4.92 10.80
C CYS A 233 -17.27 -6.06 9.86
N TYR A 234 -16.09 -5.95 9.24
CA TYR A 234 -15.54 -6.96 8.35
C TYR A 234 -15.38 -8.32 9.06
N GLN A 235 -14.72 -8.35 10.21
CA GLN A 235 -14.53 -9.56 11.02
C GLN A 235 -15.85 -10.15 11.55
N SER A 236 -16.90 -9.35 11.67
CA SER A 236 -18.24 -9.82 12.08
C SER A 236 -19.16 -10.18 10.90
N GLY A 237 -18.63 -10.23 9.66
CA GLY A 237 -19.38 -10.56 8.45
C GLY A 237 -20.44 -9.51 8.07
N ARG A 238 -20.29 -8.28 8.58
CA ARG A 238 -21.19 -7.15 8.28
C ARG A 238 -20.57 -6.30 7.18
N GLN A 239 -21.41 -5.71 6.34
CA GLN A 239 -20.93 -4.73 5.37
C GLN A 239 -20.21 -3.58 6.09
N PRO A 240 -18.91 -3.39 5.83
CA PRO A 240 -18.16 -2.37 6.50
C PRO A 240 -18.57 -1.00 5.94
N ARG A 241 -18.79 -0.03 6.83
CA ARG A 241 -19.08 1.37 6.47
C ARG A 241 -18.28 2.29 7.34
N MET A 242 -17.67 3.31 6.72
CA MET A 242 -16.97 4.35 7.46
C MET A 242 -17.96 5.25 8.20
N VAL A 243 -17.43 6.06 9.12
CA VAL A 243 -18.25 7.09 9.76
C VAL A 243 -18.58 8.14 8.71
N ARG A 244 -19.85 8.52 8.59
CA ARG A 244 -20.37 9.48 7.60
C ARG A 244 -19.54 10.77 7.48
N ALA A 245 -19.03 11.29 8.59
CA ALA A 245 -18.17 12.48 8.57
C ALA A 245 -16.84 12.27 7.81
N VAL A 246 -16.27 11.06 7.89
CA VAL A 246 -15.09 10.66 7.12
C VAL A 246 -15.47 10.44 5.66
N GLU A 247 -16.61 9.80 5.38
CA GLU A 247 -17.11 9.66 4.00
C GLU A 247 -17.36 11.01 3.33
N GLU A 248 -17.95 11.98 4.05
CA GLU A 248 -18.19 13.34 3.55
C GLU A 248 -16.89 14.14 3.39
N TRP A 249 -15.86 13.86 4.18
CA TRP A 249 -14.53 14.45 4.02
C TRP A 249 -13.84 13.84 2.79
N THR A 250 -13.72 12.51 2.69
CA THR A 250 -13.17 11.80 1.53
C THR A 250 -13.90 12.16 0.23
N ASN A 251 -15.25 12.21 0.24
CA ASN A 251 -16.03 12.59 -0.95
C ASN A 251 -15.79 14.03 -1.40
N ARG A 252 -15.58 14.97 -0.47
CA ARG A 252 -15.18 16.34 -0.81
C ARG A 252 -13.81 16.36 -1.50
N MET A 253 -12.90 15.49 -1.06
CA MET A 253 -11.54 15.41 -1.59
C MET A 253 -11.42 14.55 -2.85
N GLY A 254 -12.36 13.65 -3.13
CA GLY A 254 -12.43 12.88 -4.37
C GLY A 254 -13.14 13.59 -5.53
N SER A 255 -13.81 14.72 -5.29
CA SER A 255 -14.62 15.42 -6.29
C SER A 255 -13.83 15.99 -7.49
N TRP A 256 -12.50 16.05 -7.38
CA TRP A 256 -11.57 16.61 -8.37
C TRP A 256 -10.98 15.57 -9.32
N LEU A 257 -11.14 14.27 -9.03
CA LEU A 257 -10.66 13.20 -9.91
C LEU A 257 -11.59 13.03 -11.12
N PRO A 258 -11.05 12.62 -12.29
CA PRO A 258 -11.86 12.32 -13.47
C PRO A 258 -12.99 11.34 -13.12
N PRO A 259 -14.20 11.48 -13.73
CA PRO A 259 -15.32 10.58 -13.49
C PRO A 259 -14.96 9.09 -13.53
N GLU A 260 -14.03 8.71 -14.41
CA GLU A 260 -13.57 7.34 -14.66
C GLU A 260 -12.89 6.74 -13.41
N VAL A 261 -12.10 7.54 -12.69
CA VAL A 261 -11.42 7.12 -11.45
C VAL A 261 -12.41 7.01 -10.28
N ARG A 262 -13.49 7.80 -10.31
CA ARG A 262 -14.52 7.82 -9.25
C ARG A 262 -15.50 6.64 -9.34
N THR A 263 -15.71 6.10 -10.53
CA THR A 263 -16.63 4.97 -10.73
C THR A 263 -16.03 3.63 -10.31
N ALA A 264 -14.71 3.47 -10.42
CA ALA A 264 -14.00 2.27 -9.96
C ALA A 264 -14.10 2.04 -8.44
N SER A 265 -14.42 3.08 -7.66
CA SER A 265 -14.41 3.07 -6.18
C SER A 265 -15.77 2.89 -5.50
N ARG A 266 -16.85 2.64 -6.28
CA ARG A 266 -18.23 2.55 -5.76
C ARG A 266 -18.75 1.13 -5.55
N VAL A 267 -17.88 0.12 -5.62
CA VAL A 267 -18.21 -1.28 -5.35
C VAL A 267 -17.84 -1.63 -3.92
#